data_AF-A0A397HDZ5-F1
#
_entry.id   AF-A0A397HDZ5-F1
#
_cell.length_a   1.000
_cell.length_b   1.000
_cell.length_c   1.000
_cell.angle_alpha   90.00
_cell.angle_beta   90.00
_cell.angle_gamma   90.00
#
_symmetry.space_group_name_H-M   'P 1'
#
loop_
_entity.id
_entity.type
_entity.pdbx_description
1 polymer ?
#
loop_
_entity_poly.entity_id
_entity_poly.type
_entity_poly.pdbx_seq_one_letter_code
_entity_poly.pdbx_strand_id
1 'polypeptide(L)'
;MTKKKNKKASSSSSSSSSSSSSSSSSLSSSSSSTTSSSEQVSQSLISSSSSDEDKRIKPLDDESYKRIKKEVFLVVDSEMNTVYQINDRLTWAAQKHDVITKLLPPLKRKINKKYKVTGVEIIKMLQRRHRSRHRVNNIGNQGPRAVINDSRRKLKNTAMNDKKKRRRRAVDFMM
;
A
#
# COMPACT_ATOMS: atom_id res chain seq x y z
N MET A 1 -12.88 -18.59 55.90
CA MET A 1 -14.19 -18.85 55.23
C MET A 1 -14.94 -17.51 55.19
N THR A 2 -15.75 -17.12 54.20
CA THR A 2 -16.23 -17.73 52.94
C THR A 2 -15.99 -16.79 51.73
N LYS A 3 -16.40 -17.18 50.51
CA LYS A 3 -16.30 -16.35 49.28
C LYS A 3 -17.59 -15.59 49.02
N LYS A 4 -17.51 -14.38 48.42
CA LYS A 4 -18.59 -13.83 47.58
C LYS A 4 -18.03 -13.25 46.28
N LYS A 5 -18.74 -13.48 45.17
CA LYS A 5 -18.32 -13.17 43.79
C LYS A 5 -19.58 -12.83 42.97
N ASN A 6 -19.70 -11.59 42.51
CA ASN A 6 -20.76 -11.20 41.58
C ASN A 6 -20.24 -11.07 40.13
N LYS A 7 -21.17 -11.10 39.17
CA LYS A 7 -20.90 -11.26 37.73
C LYS A 7 -21.01 -9.94 36.95
N LYS A 8 -20.32 -9.95 35.81
CA LYS A 8 -20.49 -9.05 34.65
C LYS A 8 -21.94 -9.06 34.10
N ALA A 9 -22.39 -7.89 33.64
CA ALA A 9 -23.43 -7.69 32.63
C ALA A 9 -22.94 -6.62 31.61
N SER A 10 -23.58 -6.48 30.44
CA SER A 10 -23.05 -5.61 29.37
C SER A 10 -24.06 -5.25 28.27
N SER A 11 -24.35 -3.96 28.12
CA SER A 11 -25.08 -3.26 27.03
C SER A 11 -24.99 -1.75 27.32
N SER A 12 -25.19 -0.80 26.40
CA SER A 12 -25.46 -0.82 24.94
C SER A 12 -24.97 0.51 24.33
N SER A 13 -24.92 0.63 23.00
CA SER A 13 -24.38 1.79 22.28
C SER A 13 -25.43 2.76 21.75
N SER A 14 -24.96 3.98 21.43
CA SER A 14 -25.41 4.85 20.33
C SER A 14 -26.88 5.33 20.28
N SER A 15 -27.09 6.56 20.74
CA SER A 15 -27.79 7.62 19.99
C SER A 15 -27.09 7.89 18.63
N SER A 16 -27.68 8.49 17.59
CA SER A 16 -29.02 9.10 17.40
C SER A 16 -29.34 9.31 15.90
N SER A 17 -30.63 9.47 15.58
CA SER A 17 -31.29 10.21 14.46
C SER A 17 -30.47 11.05 13.46
N SER A 18 -30.89 11.30 12.20
CA SER A 18 -32.04 10.82 11.38
C SER A 18 -31.99 11.42 9.95
N SER A 19 -32.87 10.95 9.04
CA SER A 19 -33.38 11.64 7.82
C SER A 19 -32.36 12.00 6.70
N SER A 20 -32.73 12.19 5.42
CA SER A 20 -34.07 12.25 4.77
C SER A 20 -34.11 11.54 3.39
N SER A 21 -35.32 11.29 2.88
CA SER A 21 -35.64 10.97 1.48
C SER A 21 -35.84 12.29 0.66
N SER A 22 -36.25 12.36 -0.63
CA SER A 22 -36.73 11.39 -1.65
C SER A 22 -36.73 12.01 -3.08
N SER A 23 -37.05 11.20 -4.10
CA SER A 23 -37.88 11.53 -5.31
C SER A 23 -37.42 12.55 -6.39
N SER A 24 -36.80 12.02 -7.46
CA SER A 24 -37.33 11.94 -8.87
C SER A 24 -38.17 13.05 -9.55
N SER A 25 -37.73 13.47 -10.76
CA SER A 25 -38.50 13.86 -11.98
C SER A 25 -37.55 14.55 -13.00
N SER A 26 -37.80 14.70 -14.32
CA SER A 26 -38.67 14.03 -15.30
C SER A 26 -38.18 14.33 -16.74
N LEU A 27 -38.77 13.70 -17.78
CA LEU A 27 -38.40 13.78 -19.20
C LEU A 27 -38.94 15.03 -19.95
N SER A 28 -38.25 15.46 -21.02
CA SER A 28 -38.84 16.06 -22.25
C SER A 28 -37.77 16.30 -23.36
N SER A 29 -38.17 16.69 -24.58
CA SER A 29 -37.40 16.45 -25.83
C SER A 29 -37.74 17.42 -26.99
N SER A 30 -36.87 17.45 -28.03
CA SER A 30 -37.13 17.97 -29.42
C SER A 30 -37.19 19.51 -29.59
N SER A 31 -36.90 20.14 -30.75
CA SER A 31 -36.24 19.74 -32.03
C SER A 31 -36.03 20.96 -32.98
N SER A 32 -35.08 20.87 -33.94
CA SER A 32 -35.01 21.56 -35.27
C SER A 32 -34.94 23.12 -35.34
N SER A 33 -34.48 23.82 -36.40
CA SER A 33 -33.60 23.64 -37.59
C SER A 33 -33.52 25.02 -38.35
N THR A 34 -32.75 25.32 -39.40
CA THR A 34 -31.74 24.62 -40.26
C THR A 34 -30.32 25.20 -40.07
N THR A 35 -29.55 25.90 -40.95
CA THR A 35 -29.71 26.49 -42.32
C THR A 35 -28.73 25.92 -43.37
N SER A 36 -27.89 26.71 -44.07
CA SER A 36 -27.02 26.28 -45.18
C SER A 36 -25.80 27.19 -45.40
N SER A 37 -24.61 26.63 -45.71
CA SER A 37 -23.96 26.72 -47.05
C SER A 37 -22.52 26.16 -47.11
N SER A 38 -22.09 25.86 -48.35
CA SER A 38 -20.80 25.31 -48.84
C SER A 38 -19.52 25.87 -48.19
N GLU A 39 -18.38 25.16 -48.14
CA GLU A 39 -17.59 24.65 -49.29
C GLU A 39 -16.84 23.32 -49.05
N GLN A 40 -16.20 22.78 -50.10
CA GLN A 40 -15.44 21.51 -50.06
C GLN A 40 -13.94 21.73 -49.81
N VAL A 41 -13.27 20.79 -49.13
CA VAL A 41 -11.90 20.35 -49.49
C VAL A 41 -11.53 19.03 -48.79
N SER A 42 -10.81 18.17 -49.51
CA SER A 42 -9.99 17.02 -49.06
C SER A 42 -10.48 16.13 -47.90
N GLN A 43 -11.05 14.97 -48.25
CA GLN A 43 -11.17 13.83 -47.33
C GLN A 43 -9.80 13.19 -47.03
N SER A 44 -9.03 13.79 -46.12
CA SER A 44 -7.84 13.13 -45.55
C SER A 44 -8.28 12.23 -44.39
N LEU A 45 -8.45 10.93 -44.67
CA LEU A 45 -8.71 9.91 -43.64
C LEU A 45 -7.42 9.59 -42.86
N ILE A 46 -6.88 10.59 -42.17
CA ILE A 46 -5.96 10.36 -41.05
C ILE A 46 -6.74 9.74 -39.89
N SER A 47 -6.97 8.43 -40.01
CA SER A 47 -7.34 7.56 -38.89
C SER A 47 -6.17 7.48 -37.91
N SER A 48 -5.89 8.59 -37.24
CA SER A 48 -5.12 8.66 -36.02
C SER A 48 -5.90 7.94 -34.93
N SER A 49 -5.90 6.60 -35.03
CA SER A 49 -6.15 5.72 -33.90
C SER A 49 -5.07 5.99 -32.88
N SER A 50 -5.26 7.04 -32.08
CA SER A 50 -4.61 7.17 -30.78
C SER A 50 -5.18 6.06 -29.91
N SER A 51 -4.66 4.85 -30.17
CA SER A 51 -4.54 3.83 -29.16
C SER A 51 -3.60 4.41 -28.11
N ASP A 52 -4.17 5.26 -27.26
CA ASP A 52 -3.74 5.49 -25.90
C ASP A 52 -3.90 4.16 -25.16
N GLU A 53 -3.03 3.22 -25.53
CA GLU A 53 -2.74 1.99 -24.84
C GLU A 53 -2.50 2.38 -23.38
N ASP A 54 -3.54 2.11 -22.59
CA ASP A 54 -3.79 2.67 -21.28
C ASP A 54 -2.48 2.65 -20.49
N LYS A 55 -1.88 3.83 -20.25
CA LYS A 55 -0.45 4.00 -19.86
C LYS A 55 -0.14 3.53 -18.43
N ARG A 56 -0.94 2.59 -17.93
CA ARG A 56 -0.72 1.63 -16.85
C ARG A 56 0.66 1.00 -16.95
N ILE A 57 1.61 1.66 -16.30
CA ILE A 57 2.93 1.15 -15.97
C ILE A 57 2.81 -0.33 -15.55
N LYS A 58 3.32 -1.24 -16.37
CA LYS A 58 3.25 -2.69 -16.12
C LYS A 58 3.75 -2.99 -14.69
N PRO A 59 3.03 -3.77 -13.87
CA PRO A 59 3.48 -4.16 -12.54
C PRO A 59 4.86 -4.80 -12.60
N LEU A 60 5.70 -4.52 -11.60
CA LEU A 60 7.03 -5.10 -11.51
C LEU A 60 6.95 -6.58 -11.11
N ASP A 61 7.57 -7.46 -11.90
CA ASP A 61 7.52 -8.92 -11.69
C ASP A 61 7.96 -9.32 -10.28
N ASP A 62 7.38 -10.39 -9.74
CA ASP A 62 7.51 -10.70 -8.32
C ASP A 62 8.95 -11.09 -7.91
N GLU A 63 9.75 -11.67 -8.81
CA GLU A 63 11.20 -11.83 -8.61
C GLU A 63 11.97 -10.50 -8.67
N SER A 64 11.68 -9.68 -9.67
CA SER A 64 12.32 -8.38 -9.89
C SER A 64 12.04 -7.46 -8.69
N TYR A 65 10.81 -7.46 -8.19
CA TYR A 65 10.42 -6.81 -6.95
C TYR A 65 11.24 -7.32 -5.74
N LYS A 66 11.43 -8.65 -5.59
CA LYS A 66 12.26 -9.22 -4.51
C LYS A 66 13.74 -8.79 -4.62
N ARG A 67 14.31 -8.76 -5.83
CA ARG A 67 15.69 -8.31 -6.10
C ARG A 67 15.86 -6.81 -5.81
N ILE A 68 15.06 -5.97 -6.47
CA ILE A 68 15.10 -4.50 -6.35
C ILE A 68 14.82 -4.04 -4.91
N LYS A 69 13.88 -4.67 -4.20
CA LYS A 69 13.58 -4.35 -2.79
C LYS A 69 14.79 -4.57 -1.87
N LYS A 70 15.63 -5.58 -2.12
CA LYS A 70 16.88 -5.76 -1.35
C LYS A 70 17.85 -4.62 -1.62
N GLU A 71 18.08 -4.30 -2.90
CA GLU A 71 18.98 -3.20 -3.32
C GLU A 71 18.55 -1.84 -2.75
N VAL A 72 17.27 -1.48 -2.89
CA VAL A 72 16.67 -0.26 -2.33
C VAL A 72 16.85 -0.20 -0.81
N PHE A 73 16.76 -1.33 -0.11
CA PHE A 73 16.90 -1.38 1.34
C PHE A 73 18.36 -1.30 1.79
N LEU A 74 19.30 -1.85 1.01
CA LEU A 74 20.73 -1.77 1.25
C LEU A 74 21.21 -0.32 1.09
N VAL A 75 21.01 0.25 -0.11
CA VAL A 75 21.45 1.61 -0.49
C VAL A 75 20.88 2.69 0.45
N VAL A 76 19.70 2.47 1.03
CA VAL A 76 19.10 3.41 2.01
C VAL A 76 19.74 3.33 3.40
N ASP A 77 20.12 2.14 3.87
CA ASP A 77 20.79 2.01 5.19
C ASP A 77 22.29 2.34 5.12
N SER A 78 22.97 2.05 4.01
CA SER A 78 24.41 2.29 3.85
C SER A 78 24.75 3.66 3.25
N GLU A 79 24.32 3.91 2.01
CA GLU A 79 24.82 5.03 1.20
C GLU A 79 24.01 6.32 1.36
N MET A 80 22.70 6.21 1.63
CA MET A 80 21.78 7.36 1.68
C MET A 80 21.35 7.75 3.10
N ASN A 81 21.80 7.02 4.12
CA ASN A 81 21.52 7.31 5.53
C ASN A 81 22.07 8.69 5.96
N THR A 82 23.12 9.19 5.30
CA THR A 82 23.66 10.55 5.46
C THR A 82 22.84 11.64 4.75
N VAL A 83 22.08 11.28 3.71
CA VAL A 83 21.25 12.22 2.93
C VAL A 83 19.88 12.40 3.59
N TYR A 84 19.25 11.30 4.02
CA TYR A 84 18.01 11.33 4.80
C TYR A 84 17.78 10.02 5.54
N GLN A 85 17.80 10.08 6.87
CA GLN A 85 17.41 8.96 7.73
C GLN A 85 15.89 8.94 7.92
N ILE A 86 15.23 7.88 7.43
CA ILE A 86 13.82 7.60 7.73
C ILE A 86 13.72 7.24 9.22
N ASN A 87 12.90 7.97 9.97
CA ASN A 87 12.81 7.84 11.42
C ASN A 87 11.60 6.98 11.83
N ASP A 88 11.87 5.81 12.38
CA ASP A 88 10.84 4.86 12.80
C ASP A 88 10.01 5.30 14.02
N ARG A 89 10.37 6.42 14.67
CA ARG A 89 9.54 7.08 15.70
C ARG A 89 8.46 7.98 15.10
N LEU A 90 8.72 8.60 13.95
CA LEU A 90 7.78 9.52 13.29
C LEU A 90 6.80 8.76 12.39
N THR A 91 5.64 9.37 12.13
CA THR A 91 4.64 8.77 11.23
C THR A 91 5.08 8.92 9.77
N TRP A 92 4.70 7.95 8.92
CA TRP A 92 4.99 8.03 7.49
C TRP A 92 4.43 9.29 6.84
N ALA A 93 3.28 9.80 7.32
CA ALA A 93 2.68 11.02 6.80
C ALA A 93 3.57 12.25 7.03
N ALA A 94 4.09 12.41 8.24
CA ALA A 94 4.97 13.53 8.61
C ALA A 94 6.28 13.56 7.79
N GLN A 95 6.86 12.39 7.50
CA GLN A 95 8.11 12.29 6.73
C GLN A 95 7.93 12.09 5.21
N LYS A 96 6.69 11.89 4.72
CA LYS A 96 6.42 11.57 3.29
C LYS A 96 7.02 12.61 2.34
N HIS A 97 6.91 13.90 2.68
CA HIS A 97 7.40 14.98 1.82
C HIS A 97 8.92 14.94 1.67
N ASP A 98 9.66 14.92 2.78
CA ASP A 98 11.13 14.78 2.78
C ASP A 98 11.61 13.53 2.04
N VAL A 99 10.93 12.39 2.22
CA VAL A 99 11.29 11.14 1.51
C VAL A 99 11.14 11.32 -0.01
N ILE A 100 10.17 12.11 -0.46
CA ILE A 100 9.94 12.39 -1.89
C ILE A 100 10.92 13.46 -2.43
N THR A 101 11.29 14.47 -1.65
CA THR A 101 12.14 15.58 -2.11
C THR A 101 13.64 15.33 -1.90
N LYS A 102 14.05 14.81 -0.74
CA LYS A 102 15.46 14.60 -0.35
C LYS A 102 15.96 13.21 -0.72
N LEU A 103 15.24 12.15 -0.32
CA LEU A 103 15.72 10.77 -0.47
C LEU A 103 15.48 10.17 -1.87
N LEU A 104 14.28 10.38 -2.44
CA LEU A 104 13.87 9.72 -3.67
C LEU A 104 14.71 10.09 -4.92
N PRO A 105 15.12 11.36 -5.16
CA PRO A 105 15.91 11.70 -6.35
C PRO A 105 17.29 11.01 -6.41
N PRO A 106 18.16 11.05 -5.37
CA PRO A 106 19.44 10.33 -5.43
C PRO A 106 19.26 8.81 -5.39
N LEU A 107 18.27 8.29 -4.65
CA LEU A 107 17.96 6.86 -4.63
C LEU A 107 17.52 6.35 -6.02
N LYS A 108 16.65 7.09 -6.72
CA LYS A 108 16.28 6.78 -8.12
C LYS A 108 17.50 6.82 -9.04
N ARG A 109 18.40 7.82 -8.91
CA ARG A 109 19.64 7.92 -9.70
C ARG A 109 20.61 6.75 -9.48
N LYS A 110 20.60 6.11 -8.30
CA LYS A 110 21.40 4.89 -8.03
C LYS A 110 20.71 3.63 -8.57
N ILE A 111 19.47 3.37 -8.15
CA ILE A 111 18.73 2.14 -8.49
C ILE A 111 18.44 2.05 -9.99
N ASN A 112 18.12 3.15 -10.66
CA ASN A 112 17.76 3.17 -12.08
C ASN A 112 18.95 2.98 -13.04
N LYS A 113 20.18 2.77 -12.52
CA LYS A 113 21.32 2.29 -13.32
C LYS A 113 21.24 0.78 -13.59
N LYS A 114 20.70 0.00 -12.65
CA LYS A 114 20.62 -1.47 -12.73
C LYS A 114 19.24 -1.98 -13.14
N TYR A 115 18.18 -1.23 -12.81
CA TYR A 115 16.80 -1.69 -12.93
C TYR A 115 15.88 -0.56 -13.40
N LYS A 116 14.98 -0.80 -14.37
CA LYS A 116 13.95 0.20 -14.74
C LYS A 116 12.87 0.24 -13.65
N VAL A 117 12.93 1.23 -12.74
CA VAL A 117 12.04 1.30 -11.56
C VAL A 117 11.41 2.68 -11.43
N THR A 118 10.08 2.72 -11.28
CA THR A 118 9.35 3.98 -11.09
C THR A 118 9.48 4.47 -9.64
N GLY A 119 9.51 5.79 -9.46
CA GLY A 119 9.63 6.39 -8.13
C GLY A 119 8.48 5.98 -7.19
N VAL A 120 7.29 5.75 -7.75
CA VAL A 120 6.11 5.26 -7.03
C VAL A 120 6.35 3.89 -6.38
N GLU A 121 7.01 2.95 -7.06
CA GLU A 121 7.28 1.63 -6.47
C GLU A 121 8.41 1.69 -5.42
N ILE A 122 9.41 2.56 -5.60
CA ILE A 122 10.40 2.86 -4.57
C ILE A 122 9.72 3.43 -3.31
N ILE A 123 8.81 4.41 -3.46
CA ILE A 123 8.02 4.96 -2.35
C ILE A 123 7.22 3.85 -1.63
N LYS A 124 6.54 2.96 -2.37
CA LYS A 124 5.81 1.83 -1.78
C LYS A 124 6.75 0.86 -1.03
N MET A 125 7.93 0.55 -1.57
CA MET A 125 8.92 -0.28 -0.89
C MET A 125 9.36 0.34 0.43
N LEU A 126 9.68 1.64 0.44
CA LEU A 126 10.05 2.38 1.65
C LEU A 126 8.90 2.45 2.67
N GLN A 127 7.68 2.76 2.23
CA GLN A 127 6.50 2.81 3.10
C GLN A 127 6.20 1.45 3.75
N ARG A 128 6.29 0.35 2.98
CA ARG A 128 6.14 -1.02 3.49
C ARG A 128 7.24 -1.34 4.53
N ARG A 129 8.45 -0.82 4.35
CA ARG A 129 9.60 -0.96 5.28
C ARG A 129 9.36 -0.22 6.59
N HIS A 130 9.08 1.08 6.51
CA HIS A 130 8.79 1.94 7.66
C HIS A 130 7.64 1.39 8.50
N ARG A 131 6.50 1.03 7.87
CA ARG A 131 5.38 0.37 8.58
C ARG A 131 5.79 -0.87 9.37
N SER A 132 6.78 -1.65 8.88
CA SER A 132 7.26 -2.84 9.60
C SER A 132 8.21 -2.50 10.76
N ARG A 133 9.09 -1.50 10.61
CA ARG A 133 9.99 -1.03 11.67
C ARG A 133 9.24 -0.21 12.73
N HIS A 134 8.44 0.77 12.33
CA HIS A 134 7.55 1.57 13.18
C HIS A 134 6.63 0.71 14.06
N ARG A 135 6.09 -0.41 13.54
CA ARG A 135 5.32 -1.37 14.36
C ARG A 135 6.16 -1.96 15.50
N VAL A 136 7.44 -2.26 15.29
CA VAL A 136 8.33 -2.79 16.33
C VAL A 136 8.64 -1.69 17.37
N ASN A 137 8.95 -0.48 16.91
CA ASN A 137 9.12 0.70 17.78
C ASN A 137 7.89 0.93 18.67
N ASN A 138 6.68 0.89 18.09
CA ASN A 138 5.43 1.11 18.82
C ASN A 138 5.09 -0.02 19.80
N ILE A 139 5.60 -1.25 19.60
CA ILE A 139 5.49 -2.35 20.58
C ILE A 139 6.47 -2.11 21.75
N GLY A 140 7.66 -1.59 21.49
CA GLY A 140 8.59 -1.14 22.53
C GLY A 140 7.99 -0.02 23.41
N ASN A 141 7.37 0.97 22.77
CA ASN A 141 6.74 2.11 23.45
C ASN A 141 5.51 1.73 24.30
N GLN A 142 4.92 0.54 24.11
CA GLN A 142 3.87 -0.02 24.98
C GLN A 142 4.45 -0.69 26.25
N GLY A 143 5.77 -0.67 26.44
CA GLY A 143 6.46 -1.17 27.62
C GLY A 143 6.72 -2.69 27.62
N PRO A 144 7.49 -3.19 28.62
CA PRO A 144 8.06 -4.54 28.59
C PRO A 144 7.03 -5.68 28.43
N ARG A 145 5.83 -5.53 29.01
CA ARG A 145 4.76 -6.54 28.89
C ARG A 145 4.29 -6.73 27.45
N ALA A 146 4.22 -5.67 26.65
CA ALA A 146 3.84 -5.76 25.24
C ALA A 146 4.92 -6.45 24.39
N VAL A 147 6.19 -6.11 24.64
CA VAL A 147 7.36 -6.76 24.00
C VAL A 147 7.38 -8.27 24.27
N ILE A 148 7.23 -8.67 25.53
CA ILE A 148 7.19 -10.09 25.94
C ILE A 148 6.02 -10.83 25.24
N ASN A 149 4.85 -10.20 25.14
CA ASN A 149 3.67 -10.82 24.54
C ASN A 149 3.77 -10.95 23.01
N ASP A 150 4.36 -9.97 22.31
CA ASP A 150 4.64 -10.10 20.86
C ASP A 150 5.69 -11.19 20.58
N SER A 151 6.73 -11.30 21.41
CA SER A 151 7.71 -12.40 21.32
C SER A 151 7.05 -13.76 21.55
N ARG A 152 6.17 -13.90 22.55
CA ARG A 152 5.37 -15.12 22.78
C ARG A 152 4.48 -15.46 21.57
N ARG A 153 3.86 -14.46 20.94
CA ARG A 153 3.04 -14.60 19.73
C ARG A 153 3.87 -15.05 18.52
N LYS A 154 5.06 -14.45 18.32
CA LYS A 154 6.01 -14.84 17.27
C LYS A 154 6.42 -16.30 17.40
N LEU A 155 6.85 -16.74 18.58
CA LEU A 155 7.23 -18.13 18.86
C LEU A 155 6.11 -19.12 18.52
N LYS A 156 4.87 -18.84 18.96
CA LYS A 156 3.69 -19.67 18.64
C LYS A 156 3.42 -19.74 17.13
N ASN A 157 3.56 -18.63 16.42
CA ASN A 157 3.36 -18.58 14.97
C ASN A 157 4.43 -19.35 14.19
N THR A 158 5.71 -19.24 14.59
CA THR A 158 6.82 -20.01 13.99
C THR A 158 6.60 -21.51 14.16
N ALA A 159 6.39 -21.98 15.39
CA ALA A 159 6.16 -23.41 15.67
C ALA A 159 4.95 -23.99 14.90
N MET A 160 3.88 -23.21 14.73
CA MET A 160 2.73 -23.59 13.90
C MET A 160 3.04 -23.63 12.40
N ASN A 161 3.86 -22.71 11.90
CA ASN A 161 4.29 -22.73 10.50
C ASN A 161 5.22 -23.92 10.21
N ASP A 162 6.15 -24.23 11.11
CA ASP A 162 7.05 -25.38 10.98
C ASP A 162 6.31 -26.72 11.09
N LYS A 163 5.25 -26.79 11.93
CA LYS A 163 4.31 -27.93 11.94
C LYS A 163 3.58 -28.06 10.60
N LYS A 164 3.13 -26.97 9.98
CA LYS A 164 2.55 -26.98 8.62
C LYS A 164 3.57 -27.33 7.53
N LYS A 165 4.83 -26.89 7.65
CA LYS A 165 5.90 -27.19 6.68
C LYS A 165 6.34 -28.66 6.74
N ARG A 166 6.44 -29.24 7.94
CA ARG A 166 6.68 -30.69 8.13
C ARG A 166 5.55 -31.53 7.56
N ARG A 167 4.28 -31.15 7.79
CA ARG A 167 3.11 -31.87 7.26
C ARG A 167 3.07 -31.89 5.73
N ARG A 168 3.35 -30.76 5.06
CA ARG A 168 3.48 -30.73 3.59
C ARG A 168 4.59 -31.65 3.12
N ARG A 169 5.82 -31.49 3.63
CA ARG A 169 6.97 -32.36 3.28
C ARG A 169 6.73 -33.87 3.43
N ALA A 170 5.85 -34.28 4.34
CA ALA A 170 5.48 -35.68 4.49
C ALA A 170 4.51 -36.15 3.38
N VAL A 171 3.58 -35.29 2.95
CA VAL A 171 2.72 -35.55 1.77
C VAL A 171 3.55 -35.45 0.47
N ASP A 172 4.43 -34.46 0.36
CA ASP A 172 5.37 -34.25 -0.74
C ASP A 172 6.43 -35.39 -0.87
N PHE A 173 6.40 -36.39 0.01
CA PHE A 173 7.25 -37.60 0.02
C PHE A 173 6.43 -38.91 -0.10
N MET A 174 5.09 -38.81 -0.11
CA MET A 174 4.16 -39.93 -0.28
C MET A 174 3.45 -39.91 -1.65
N MET A 175 3.85 -38.97 -2.52
CA MET A 175 3.38 -38.74 -3.89
C MET A 175 4.58 -38.78 -4.85
#